data_AF-A0A4R3AWF2-F1
#
_entry.id   AF-A0A4R3AWF2-F1
#
_cell.length_a   1.000
_cell.length_b   1.000
_cell.length_c   1.000
_cell.angle_alpha   90.00
_cell.angle_beta   90.00
_cell.angle_gamma   90.00
#
_symmetry.space_group_name_H-M   'P 1'
#
loop_
_entity.id
_entity.type
_entity.pdbx_description
1 polymer ?
#
loop_
_entity_poly.entity_id
_entity_poly.type
_entity_poly.pdbx_seq_one_letter_code
_entity_poly.pdbx_strand_id
1 'polypeptide(L)'
;MTKSNVNDNRLKNYADSIEYKKYLEQYNYIFDKDYFIDQEIHFLTDEIKLTIDNYNHSYNLTHNYGKSISCQRLTLYDNHDNQLYTTRYAFGKIFYQYIRHSNNNEYFVSGNDLMEYAIYNITKNKAYKFVSECRIDENSEEDCDNEFWYIKEWLYNPANNLIAIHGQDGMNCSTVTVCDFTNPEILPLKFKNLYKIIADHCHDGTCSAKRWTDNNLLELEVCEENSKIIYLSAQEIIALLNLK
;
A
#
# COMPACT_ATOMS: atom_id res chain seq x y z
N MET A 1 6.08 42.28 3.28
CA MET A 1 6.61 40.91 3.46
C MET A 1 5.45 40.00 3.80
N THR A 2 4.73 39.53 2.79
CA THR A 2 3.65 38.56 2.95
C THR A 2 4.30 37.18 2.90
N LYS A 3 4.33 36.48 4.03
CA LYS A 3 4.66 35.06 4.08
C LYS A 3 3.58 34.33 3.28
N SER A 4 3.94 33.91 2.08
CA SER A 4 3.25 32.84 1.37
C SER A 4 3.35 31.60 2.25
N ASN A 5 2.34 31.33 3.07
CA ASN A 5 2.11 29.99 3.60
C ASN A 5 1.76 29.12 2.39
N VAL A 6 2.78 28.51 1.80
CA VAL A 6 2.60 27.31 1.01
C VAL A 6 2.07 26.29 2.03
N ASN A 7 0.75 26.12 2.08
CA ASN A 7 0.14 24.96 2.71
C ASN A 7 0.71 23.76 1.95
N ASP A 8 1.77 23.19 2.50
CA ASP A 8 2.29 21.88 2.16
C ASP A 8 1.25 20.89 2.71
N ASN A 9 0.15 20.71 1.98
CA ASN A 9 -0.89 19.71 2.27
C ASN A 9 -0.31 18.31 2.03
N ARG A 10 0.74 17.94 2.77
CA ARG A 10 1.11 16.54 2.91
C ARG A 10 0.04 15.91 3.79
N LEU A 11 -0.50 14.77 3.35
CA LEU A 11 -1.37 13.94 4.17
C LEU A 11 -0.76 13.80 5.57
N LYS A 12 -1.54 14.15 6.59
CA LYS A 12 -1.06 14.08 7.96
C LYS A 12 -0.91 12.62 8.35
N ASN A 13 0.23 12.28 8.97
CA ASN A 13 0.49 10.91 9.42
C ASN A 13 -0.01 10.71 10.86
N TYR A 14 -0.95 9.79 11.04
CA TYR A 14 -1.59 9.46 12.31
C TYR A 14 -1.01 8.21 12.98
N ALA A 15 0.04 7.59 12.45
CA ALA A 15 0.57 6.31 12.95
C ALA A 15 0.96 6.30 14.44
N ASP A 16 1.37 7.45 14.99
CA ASP A 16 1.76 7.60 16.40
C ASP A 16 0.69 8.30 17.27
N SER A 17 -0.46 8.63 16.67
CA SER A 17 -1.55 9.36 17.32
C SER A 17 -2.27 8.53 18.39
N ILE A 18 -2.97 9.20 19.31
CA ILE A 18 -3.78 8.53 20.34
C ILE A 18 -5.02 7.90 19.70
N GLU A 19 -5.58 8.57 18.71
CA GLU A 19 -6.73 8.18 17.93
C GLU A 19 -6.48 6.83 17.25
N TYR A 20 -5.35 6.70 16.55
CA TYR A 20 -4.97 5.44 15.91
C TYR A 20 -4.69 4.31 16.91
N LYS A 21 -4.06 4.62 18.06
CA LYS A 21 -3.88 3.62 19.13
C LYS A 21 -5.20 3.05 19.63
N LYS A 22 -6.19 3.92 19.91
CA LYS A 22 -7.55 3.51 20.29
C LYS A 22 -8.24 2.70 19.19
N TYR A 23 -8.07 3.11 17.94
CA TYR A 23 -8.60 2.37 16.78
C TYR A 23 -8.03 0.95 16.67
N LEU A 24 -6.75 0.72 17.00
CA LEU A 24 -6.18 -0.62 17.04
C LEU A 24 -6.60 -1.43 18.27
N GLU A 25 -6.71 -0.78 19.43
CA GLU A 25 -7.01 -1.44 20.71
C GLU A 25 -8.33 -2.23 20.68
N GLN A 26 -9.35 -1.74 19.99
CA GLN A 26 -10.63 -2.44 19.82
C GLN A 26 -10.52 -3.79 19.11
N TYR A 27 -9.44 -4.06 18.37
CA TYR A 27 -9.24 -5.34 17.65
C TYR A 27 -8.18 -6.25 18.29
N ASN A 28 -7.52 -5.80 19.37
CA ASN A 28 -6.42 -6.56 19.97
C ASN A 28 -6.83 -7.97 20.42
N TYR A 29 -8.07 -8.14 20.89
CA TYR A 29 -8.59 -9.44 21.34
C TYR A 29 -8.63 -10.49 20.22
N ILE A 30 -8.72 -10.07 18.94
CA ILE A 30 -8.76 -11.00 17.80
C ILE A 30 -7.40 -11.67 17.58
N PHE A 31 -6.32 -11.09 18.09
CA PHE A 31 -4.97 -11.66 17.97
C PHE A 31 -4.66 -12.76 19.00
N ASP A 32 -5.67 -13.19 19.76
CA ASP A 32 -5.59 -14.32 20.67
C ASP A 32 -5.71 -15.66 19.94
N LYS A 33 -5.21 -16.72 20.56
CA LYS A 33 -5.15 -18.07 19.96
C LYS A 33 -6.53 -18.62 19.59
N ASP A 34 -7.58 -18.21 20.31
CA ASP A 34 -8.96 -18.68 20.09
C ASP A 34 -9.54 -18.20 18.74
N TYR A 35 -8.94 -17.17 18.14
CA TYR A 35 -9.35 -16.61 16.85
C TYR A 35 -8.35 -16.88 15.73
N PHE A 36 -7.26 -17.60 16.02
CA PHE A 36 -6.28 -18.00 15.01
C PHE A 36 -6.91 -18.97 14.00
N ILE A 37 -6.68 -18.73 12.72
CA ILE A 37 -7.20 -19.55 11.63
C ILE A 37 -6.08 -20.41 11.06
N ASP A 38 -5.06 -19.77 10.50
CA ASP A 38 -3.92 -20.42 9.89
C ASP A 38 -2.70 -19.50 9.84
N GLN A 39 -1.60 -20.05 9.34
CA GLN A 39 -0.36 -19.33 9.09
C GLN A 39 0.09 -19.60 7.66
N GLU A 40 0.46 -18.54 6.96
CA GLU A 40 1.16 -18.60 5.69
C GLU A 40 2.66 -18.34 5.90
N ILE A 41 3.49 -18.99 5.09
CA ILE A 41 4.94 -18.81 5.11
C ILE A 41 5.40 -18.49 3.69
N HIS A 42 6.08 -17.36 3.53
CA HIS A 42 6.57 -16.84 2.27
C HIS A 42 8.08 -16.61 2.35
N PHE A 43 8.83 -17.18 1.41
CA PHE A 43 10.26 -16.90 1.28
C PHE A 43 10.44 -15.75 0.30
N LEU A 44 10.77 -14.56 0.82
CA LEU A 44 10.93 -13.34 0.01
C LEU A 44 12.28 -13.35 -0.72
N THR A 45 13.29 -13.92 -0.06
CA THR A 45 14.61 -14.26 -0.62
C THR A 45 15.10 -15.53 0.06
N ASP A 46 16.29 -16.03 -0.32
CA ASP A 46 16.96 -17.12 0.39
C ASP A 46 17.31 -16.76 1.85
N GLU A 47 17.33 -15.46 2.19
CA GLU A 47 17.75 -14.94 3.49
C GLU A 47 16.61 -14.38 4.33
N ILE A 48 15.45 -14.11 3.73
CA ILE A 48 14.35 -13.40 4.38
C ILE A 48 13.06 -14.20 4.24
N LYS A 49 12.46 -14.53 5.39
CA LYS A 49 11.20 -15.24 5.51
C LYS A 49 10.14 -14.34 6.12
N LEU A 50 8.94 -14.35 5.54
CA LEU A 50 7.75 -13.72 6.09
C LEU A 50 6.79 -14.80 6.58
N THR A 51 6.29 -14.65 7.80
CA THR A 51 5.11 -15.39 8.26
C THR A 51 3.93 -14.45 8.39
N ILE A 52 2.75 -14.97 8.05
CA ILE A 52 1.49 -14.23 8.14
C ILE A 52 0.54 -15.10 8.96
N ASP A 53 0.28 -14.69 10.20
CA ASP A 53 -0.74 -15.33 11.03
C ASP A 53 -2.09 -14.67 10.72
N ASN A 54 -3.05 -15.47 10.26
CA ASN A 54 -4.40 -15.00 9.97
C ASN A 54 -5.33 -15.30 11.16
N TYR A 55 -6.13 -14.30 11.51
CA TYR A 55 -7.11 -14.38 12.59
C TYR A 55 -8.48 -13.95 12.10
N ASN A 56 -9.55 -14.54 12.64
CA ASN A 56 -10.91 -14.15 12.30
C ASN A 56 -11.83 -14.18 13.52
N HIS A 57 -12.60 -13.12 13.69
CA HIS A 57 -13.75 -13.11 14.57
C HIS A 57 -15.03 -12.90 13.76
N SER A 58 -15.87 -13.92 13.71
CA SER A 58 -17.19 -13.85 13.10
C SER A 58 -18.25 -13.70 14.18
N TYR A 59 -19.00 -12.60 14.15
CA TYR A 59 -20.15 -12.43 15.04
C TYR A 59 -21.28 -13.34 14.55
N ASN A 60 -21.94 -14.04 15.47
CA ASN A 60 -23.14 -14.82 15.15
C ASN A 60 -24.23 -13.89 14.65
N LEU A 61 -24.80 -14.26 13.52
CA LEU A 61 -25.56 -13.32 12.73
C LEU A 61 -26.67 -14.08 12.02
N THR A 62 -27.85 -13.47 11.99
CA THR A 62 -29.08 -14.06 11.44
C THR A 62 -28.86 -14.47 9.98
N HIS A 63 -29.77 -15.28 9.41
CA HIS A 63 -29.61 -15.94 8.09
C HIS A 63 -29.14 -15.06 6.91
N ASN A 64 -29.15 -13.72 7.01
CA ASN A 64 -28.91 -12.80 5.89
C ASN A 64 -27.74 -11.82 6.05
N TYR A 65 -27.11 -11.70 7.21
CA TYR A 65 -25.97 -10.79 7.39
C TYR A 65 -24.98 -11.47 8.31
N GLY A 66 -23.68 -11.43 8.01
CA GLY A 66 -22.54 -11.91 8.80
C GLY A 66 -21.48 -10.81 8.83
N LYS A 67 -20.96 -10.44 10.01
CA LYS A 67 -19.91 -9.45 10.20
C LYS A 67 -18.73 -10.27 10.68
N SER A 68 -17.74 -10.40 9.80
CA SER A 68 -16.47 -11.02 10.13
C SER A 68 -15.39 -9.95 10.13
N ILE A 69 -14.54 -9.97 11.14
CA ILE A 69 -13.34 -9.15 11.18
C ILE A 69 -12.17 -10.10 10.96
N SER A 70 -11.47 -9.91 9.84
CA SER A 70 -10.21 -10.60 9.58
C SER A 70 -9.06 -9.69 9.98
N CYS A 71 -8.12 -10.24 10.75
CA CYS A 71 -6.93 -9.54 11.22
C CYS A 71 -5.69 -10.37 10.87
N GLN A 72 -4.58 -9.69 10.61
CA GLN A 72 -3.36 -10.34 10.13
C GLN A 72 -2.15 -9.82 10.91
N ARG A 73 -1.28 -10.74 11.33
CA ARG A 73 0.02 -10.41 11.93
C ARG A 73 1.12 -10.86 10.99
N LEU A 74 1.92 -9.91 10.56
CA LEU A 74 3.09 -10.16 9.73
C LEU A 74 4.32 -10.19 10.63
N THR A 75 5.18 -11.19 10.44
CA THR A 75 6.47 -11.26 11.12
C THR A 75 7.56 -11.61 10.12
N LEU A 76 8.57 -10.75 10.02
CA LEU A 76 9.74 -10.92 9.16
C LEU A 76 10.87 -11.54 9.98
N TYR A 77 11.50 -12.56 9.41
CA TYR A 77 12.63 -13.29 9.99
C TYR A 77 13.83 -13.27 9.04
N ASP A 78 15.03 -13.29 9.60
CA ASP A 78 16.24 -13.61 8.86
C ASP A 78 16.42 -15.13 8.68
N ASN A 79 17.49 -15.53 7.99
CA ASN A 79 17.89 -16.92 7.76
C ASN A 79 18.32 -17.69 9.01
N HIS A 80 18.48 -17.03 10.15
CA HIS A 80 18.77 -17.64 11.44
C HIS A 80 17.52 -17.69 12.35
N ASP A 81 16.33 -17.45 11.78
CA ASP A 81 15.06 -17.36 12.50
C ASP A 81 14.99 -16.22 13.54
N ASN A 82 15.86 -15.20 13.44
CA ASN A 82 15.73 -14.02 14.27
C ASN A 82 14.59 -13.14 13.74
N GLN A 83 13.70 -12.71 14.63
CA GLN A 83 12.65 -11.77 14.28
C GLN A 83 13.26 -10.38 13.99
N LEU A 84 13.07 -9.90 12.76
CA LEU A 84 13.49 -8.58 12.30
C LEU A 84 12.41 -7.52 12.50
N TYR A 85 11.17 -7.86 12.16
CA TYR A 85 10.05 -6.91 12.14
C TYR A 85 8.74 -7.62 12.44
N THR A 86 7.81 -6.94 13.11
CA THR A 86 6.45 -7.43 13.30
C THR A 86 5.45 -6.29 13.22
N THR A 87 4.31 -6.54 12.61
CA THR A 87 3.20 -5.59 12.54
C THR A 87 1.86 -6.31 12.49
N ARG A 88 0.81 -5.57 12.85
CA ARG A 88 -0.56 -6.05 12.90
C ARG A 88 -1.44 -5.14 12.07
N TYR A 89 -2.32 -5.74 11.30
CA TYR A 89 -3.34 -5.07 10.52
C TYR A 89 -4.71 -5.59 10.92
N ALA A 90 -5.63 -4.66 11.14
CA ALA A 90 -7.04 -4.95 11.33
C ALA A 90 -7.77 -4.66 10.01
N PHE A 91 -8.60 -5.59 9.53
CA PHE A 91 -9.32 -5.53 8.25
C PHE A 91 -8.47 -5.61 7.00
N GLY A 92 -9.16 -5.96 5.90
CA GLY A 92 -8.63 -5.91 4.56
C GLY A 92 -7.84 -7.15 4.19
N LYS A 93 -7.41 -7.17 2.94
CA LYS A 93 -6.43 -8.13 2.45
C LYS A 93 -5.10 -7.39 2.39
N ILE A 94 -4.13 -7.85 3.18
CA ILE A 94 -2.79 -7.28 3.16
C ILE A 94 -2.14 -7.38 1.78
N PHE A 95 -1.37 -6.37 1.45
CA PHE A 95 -0.30 -6.46 0.46
C PHE A 95 1.05 -6.43 1.17
N TYR A 96 2.05 -7.01 0.53
CA TYR A 96 3.44 -6.89 0.97
C TYR A 96 4.38 -6.98 -0.24
N GLN A 97 5.54 -6.33 -0.13
CA GLN A 97 6.55 -6.31 -1.18
C GLN A 97 7.95 -6.23 -0.55
N TYR A 98 8.86 -7.08 -1.02
CA TYR A 98 10.29 -6.93 -0.79
C TYR A 98 10.91 -6.14 -1.95
N ILE A 99 11.73 -5.14 -1.64
CA ILE A 99 12.33 -4.21 -2.60
C ILE A 99 13.82 -4.06 -2.30
N ARG A 100 14.67 -4.39 -3.29
CA ARG A 100 16.08 -3.98 -3.33
C ARG A 100 16.17 -2.62 -3.99
N HIS A 101 16.44 -1.59 -3.20
CA HIS A 101 16.41 -0.22 -3.68
C HIS A 101 17.73 0.20 -4.33
N SER A 102 17.68 1.17 -5.25
CA SER A 102 18.85 1.78 -5.88
C SER A 102 19.81 2.49 -4.92
N ASN A 103 19.39 2.70 -3.67
CA ASN A 103 20.20 3.29 -2.60
C ASN A 103 20.98 2.24 -1.79
N ASN A 104 21.00 0.99 -2.27
CA ASN A 104 21.61 -0.18 -1.65
C ASN A 104 20.99 -0.64 -0.31
N ASN A 105 19.82 -0.11 0.07
CA ASN A 105 19.05 -0.67 1.17
C ASN A 105 17.98 -1.64 0.66
N GLU A 106 17.62 -2.57 1.53
CA GLU A 106 16.51 -3.50 1.34
C GLU A 106 15.32 -3.05 2.18
N TYR A 107 14.15 -3.05 1.55
CA TYR A 107 12.91 -2.62 2.18
C TYR A 107 11.88 -3.73 2.12
N PHE A 108 11.16 -3.90 3.22
CA PHE A 108 9.90 -4.63 3.27
C PHE A 108 8.76 -3.63 3.43
N VAL A 109 7.84 -3.61 2.48
CA VAL A 109 6.65 -2.78 2.52
C VAL A 109 5.46 -3.68 2.80
N SER A 110 4.56 -3.28 3.69
CA SER A 110 3.30 -3.99 3.93
C SER A 110 2.19 -3.03 4.32
N GLY A 111 0.94 -3.39 4.03
CA GLY A 111 -0.21 -2.58 4.37
C GLY A 111 -1.52 -3.27 4.02
N ASN A 112 -2.64 -2.64 4.35
CA ASN A 112 -3.95 -3.05 3.85
C ASN A 112 -4.26 -2.38 2.51
N ASP A 113 -3.97 -1.09 2.46
CA ASP A 113 -4.20 -0.17 1.36
C ASP A 113 -3.16 0.96 1.44
N LEU A 114 -3.34 2.03 0.67
CA LEU A 114 -2.46 3.20 0.73
C LEU A 114 -2.79 4.18 1.86
N MET A 115 -3.83 3.91 2.67
CA MET A 115 -4.17 4.67 3.87
C MET A 115 -3.46 4.13 5.11
N GLU A 116 -3.13 2.85 5.16
CA GLU A 116 -2.42 2.21 6.27
C GLU A 116 -1.33 1.26 5.76
N TYR A 117 -0.07 1.71 5.85
CA TYR A 117 1.08 0.90 5.46
C TYR A 117 2.31 1.17 6.33
N ALA A 118 3.26 0.26 6.26
CA ALA A 118 4.54 0.35 6.92
C ALA A 118 5.66 -0.01 5.95
N ILE A 119 6.82 0.61 6.17
CA ILE A 119 8.06 0.38 5.45
C ILE A 119 9.10 0.03 6.49
N TYR A 120 9.65 -1.17 6.40
CA TYR A 120 10.77 -1.61 7.21
C TYR A 120 12.04 -1.60 6.36
N ASN A 121 12.99 -0.73 6.71
CA ASN A 121 14.33 -0.78 6.17
C ASN A 121 15.09 -1.91 6.88
N ILE A 122 15.26 -3.03 6.17
CA ILE A 122 15.93 -4.24 6.66
C ILE A 122 17.40 -3.93 6.94
N THR A 123 18.09 -3.26 6.01
CA THR A 123 19.52 -2.92 6.11
C THR A 123 19.84 -2.06 7.34
N LYS A 124 18.96 -1.12 7.69
CA LYS A 124 19.14 -0.21 8.83
C LYS A 124 18.45 -0.69 10.11
N ASN A 125 17.68 -1.78 10.05
CA ASN A 125 16.78 -2.23 11.10
C ASN A 125 15.88 -1.10 11.66
N LYS A 126 15.14 -0.43 10.77
CA LYS A 126 14.24 0.70 11.13
C LYS A 126 12.89 0.58 10.45
N ALA A 127 11.83 0.78 11.24
CA ALA A 127 10.46 0.80 10.75
C ALA A 127 9.91 2.23 10.65
N TYR A 128 9.11 2.46 9.64
CA TYR A 128 8.40 3.70 9.35
C TYR A 128 6.94 3.34 9.08
N LYS A 129 5.99 4.02 9.69
CA LYS A 129 4.56 3.70 9.57
C LYS A 129 3.79 4.93 9.14
N PHE A 130 2.82 4.72 8.25
CA PHE A 130 1.88 5.74 7.80
C PHE A 130 0.45 5.30 8.08
N VAL A 131 -0.36 6.23 8.58
CA VAL A 131 -1.81 6.10 8.71
C VAL A 131 -2.45 7.44 8.29
N SER A 132 -3.37 7.40 7.33
CA SER A 132 -4.18 8.56 6.92
C SER A 132 -5.34 8.80 7.90
N GLU A 133 -5.84 10.04 7.96
CA GLU A 133 -7.04 10.38 8.71
C GLU A 133 -8.27 9.58 8.24
N CYS A 134 -8.44 9.38 6.93
CA CYS A 134 -9.54 8.59 6.33
C CYS A 134 -9.67 7.19 6.97
N ARG A 135 -8.55 6.63 7.46
CA ARG A 135 -8.53 5.30 8.06
C ARG A 135 -9.16 5.25 9.45
N ILE A 136 -9.07 6.36 10.19
CA ILE A 136 -9.47 6.44 11.60
C ILE A 136 -10.74 7.27 11.81
N ASP A 137 -11.11 8.12 10.84
CA ASP A 137 -12.34 8.91 10.83
C ASP A 137 -13.14 8.66 9.56
N GLU A 138 -14.22 7.90 9.69
CA GLU A 138 -15.17 7.59 8.60
C GLU A 138 -15.89 8.84 8.05
N ASN A 139 -15.82 9.99 8.74
CA ASN A 139 -16.39 11.27 8.30
C ASN A 139 -15.33 12.24 7.76
N SER A 140 -14.08 11.80 7.57
CA SER A 140 -13.03 12.65 7.04
C SER A 140 -13.43 13.22 5.68
N GLU A 141 -13.22 14.53 5.50
CA GLU A 141 -13.37 15.21 4.22
C GLU A 141 -12.09 15.19 3.37
N GLU A 142 -11.03 14.46 3.79
CA GLU A 142 -9.85 14.27 2.94
C GLU A 142 -10.26 13.50 1.67
N ASP A 143 -10.00 14.06 0.48
CA ASP A 143 -10.19 13.35 -0.78
C ASP A 143 -9.24 12.14 -0.81
N CYS A 144 -9.78 10.97 -0.49
CA CYS A 144 -9.03 9.72 -0.46
C CYS A 144 -8.89 9.16 -1.89
N ASP A 145 -8.29 9.92 -2.82
CA ASP A 145 -8.09 9.58 -4.25
C ASP A 145 -7.30 8.26 -4.50
N ASN A 146 -6.79 7.66 -3.43
CA ASN A 146 -5.98 6.44 -3.43
C ASN A 146 -6.66 5.30 -2.64
N GLU A 147 -7.98 5.32 -2.49
CA GLU A 147 -8.73 4.18 -1.97
C GLU A 147 -8.60 2.97 -2.89
N PHE A 148 -7.81 2.00 -2.43
CA PHE A 148 -7.78 0.67 -3.01
C PHE A 148 -8.61 -0.25 -2.13
N TRP A 149 -9.57 -0.93 -2.73
CA TRP A 149 -10.22 -2.07 -2.10
C TRP A 149 -9.25 -3.26 -1.98
N TYR A 150 -8.35 -3.41 -2.96
CA TYR A 150 -7.36 -4.47 -2.97
C TYR A 150 -6.12 -4.11 -3.80
N ILE A 151 -4.94 -4.16 -3.20
CA ILE A 151 -3.65 -4.01 -3.90
C ILE A 151 -3.14 -5.38 -4.32
N LYS A 152 -2.91 -5.55 -5.62
CA LYS A 152 -2.42 -6.81 -6.21
C LYS A 152 -0.90 -6.86 -6.25
N GLU A 153 -0.25 -5.77 -6.64
CA GLU A 153 1.18 -5.77 -6.92
C GLU A 153 1.81 -4.38 -6.84
N TRP A 154 3.08 -4.33 -6.45
CA TRP A 154 3.95 -3.16 -6.49
C TRP A 154 5.11 -3.40 -7.45
N LEU A 155 5.10 -2.74 -8.60
CA LEU A 155 6.14 -2.83 -9.62
C LEU A 155 7.16 -1.70 -9.41
N TYR A 156 8.29 -2.02 -8.76
CA TYR A 156 9.38 -1.07 -8.52
C TYR A 156 10.34 -0.97 -9.72
N ASN A 157 10.77 0.25 -10.05
CA ASN A 157 11.83 0.51 -11.02
C ASN A 157 13.09 1.10 -10.35
N PRO A 158 14.21 0.34 -10.30
CA PRO A 158 15.44 0.82 -9.69
C PRO A 158 16.14 1.95 -10.46
N ALA A 159 15.84 2.14 -11.75
CA ALA A 159 16.50 3.18 -12.54
C ALA A 159 15.99 4.60 -12.20
N ASN A 160 14.77 4.73 -11.69
CA ASN A 160 14.13 6.02 -11.42
C ASN A 160 13.44 6.11 -10.05
N ASN A 161 13.45 5.02 -9.26
CA ASN A 161 12.81 4.92 -7.95
C ASN A 161 11.30 5.17 -7.94
N LEU A 162 10.62 4.90 -9.06
CA LEU A 162 9.17 4.93 -9.13
C LEU A 162 8.59 3.54 -8.85
N ILE A 163 7.40 3.52 -8.29
CA ILE A 163 6.59 2.31 -8.14
C ILE A 163 5.27 2.52 -8.87
N ALA A 164 4.87 1.52 -9.67
CA ALA A 164 3.50 1.40 -10.15
C ALA A 164 2.76 0.39 -9.29
N ILE A 165 1.67 0.82 -8.68
CA ILE A 165 0.86 0.05 -7.75
C ILE A 165 -0.41 -0.35 -8.50
N HIS A 166 -0.56 -1.63 -8.77
CA HIS A 166 -1.73 -2.18 -9.43
C HIS A 166 -2.70 -2.71 -8.37
N GLY A 167 -3.95 -2.26 -8.44
CA GLY A 167 -5.00 -2.70 -7.55
C GLY A 167 -6.38 -2.60 -8.17
N GLN A 168 -7.39 -2.69 -7.31
CA GLN A 168 -8.79 -2.52 -7.65
C GLN A 168 -9.43 -1.51 -6.68
N ASP A 169 -10.30 -0.68 -7.21
CA ASP A 169 -11.12 0.25 -6.42
C ASP A 169 -12.35 -0.45 -5.80
N GLY A 170 -13.16 0.30 -5.06
CA GLY A 170 -14.39 -0.20 -4.44
C GLY A 170 -15.48 -0.67 -5.42
N MET A 171 -15.36 -0.32 -6.71
CA MET A 171 -16.24 -0.80 -7.78
C MET A 171 -15.67 -2.01 -8.53
N ASN A 172 -14.53 -2.54 -8.04
CA ASN A 172 -13.79 -3.65 -8.64
C ASN A 172 -13.17 -3.33 -10.01
N CYS A 173 -13.03 -2.04 -10.34
CA CYS A 173 -12.35 -1.58 -11.54
C CYS A 173 -10.83 -1.64 -11.32
N SER A 174 -10.09 -2.17 -12.29
CA SER A 174 -8.62 -2.19 -12.20
C SER A 174 -8.06 -0.78 -12.34
N THR A 175 -7.20 -0.37 -11.40
CA THR A 175 -6.58 0.96 -11.39
C THR A 175 -5.09 0.87 -11.06
N VAL A 176 -4.38 1.92 -11.45
CA VAL A 176 -2.94 2.07 -11.18
C VAL A 176 -2.69 3.39 -10.48
N THR A 177 -1.98 3.32 -9.35
CA THR A 177 -1.39 4.49 -8.70
C THR A 177 0.12 4.45 -8.86
N VAL A 178 0.71 5.59 -9.20
CA VAL A 178 2.18 5.75 -9.23
C VAL A 178 2.66 6.39 -7.94
N CYS A 179 3.86 6.01 -7.52
CA CYS A 179 4.48 6.48 -6.27
C CYS A 179 5.92 6.93 -6.50
N ASP A 180 6.30 8.05 -5.88
CA ASP A 180 7.71 8.42 -5.71
C ASP A 180 8.29 7.66 -4.52
N PHE A 181 9.20 6.73 -4.80
CA PHE A 181 9.88 5.90 -3.79
C PHE A 181 11.36 6.29 -3.63
N THR A 182 11.77 7.50 -4.06
CA THR A 182 13.15 7.96 -3.95
C THR A 182 13.64 8.02 -2.51
N ASN A 183 12.76 8.37 -1.57
CA ASN A 183 13.06 8.46 -0.14
C ASN A 183 12.04 7.65 0.68
N PRO A 184 12.17 6.31 0.74
CA PRO A 184 11.18 5.43 1.38
C PRO A 184 10.96 5.71 2.88
N GLU A 185 11.92 6.36 3.52
CA GLU A 185 11.94 6.63 4.97
C GLU A 185 11.21 7.93 5.34
N ILE A 186 10.77 8.71 4.34
CA ILE A 186 10.09 10.00 4.54
C ILE A 186 8.61 9.81 4.18
N LEU A 187 7.78 9.66 5.22
CA LEU A 187 6.34 9.46 5.09
C LEU A 187 5.55 10.79 5.29
N PRO A 188 4.38 10.96 4.65
CA PRO A 188 3.78 10.07 3.66
C PRO A 188 4.56 10.01 2.34
N LEU A 189 4.49 8.86 1.67
CA LEU A 189 4.88 8.77 0.25
C LEU A 189 3.92 9.58 -0.61
N LYS A 190 4.41 10.04 -1.77
CA LYS A 190 3.61 10.76 -2.75
C LYS A 190 2.99 9.78 -3.73
N PHE A 191 1.68 9.78 -3.81
CA PHE A 191 0.90 8.92 -4.69
C PHE A 191 0.09 9.75 -5.69
N LYS A 192 -0.07 9.23 -6.90
CA LYS A 192 -1.02 9.78 -7.88
C LYS A 192 -1.76 8.64 -8.58
N ASN A 193 -3.08 8.62 -8.44
CA ASN A 193 -3.94 7.71 -9.17
C ASN A 193 -3.98 8.11 -10.66
N LEU A 194 -3.78 7.14 -11.56
CA LEU A 194 -3.75 7.38 -12.99
C LEU A 194 -5.15 7.41 -13.61
N TYR A 195 -6.20 6.97 -12.90
CA TYR A 195 -7.57 6.78 -13.44
C TYR A 195 -8.03 7.95 -14.32
N LYS A 196 -8.00 9.18 -13.79
CA LYS A 196 -8.47 10.37 -14.53
C LYS A 196 -7.63 10.64 -15.78
N ILE A 197 -6.31 10.51 -15.67
CA ILE A 197 -5.40 10.75 -16.79
C ILE A 197 -5.65 9.73 -17.89
N ILE A 198 -5.82 8.46 -17.55
CA ILE A 198 -6.15 7.42 -18.52
C ILE A 198 -7.53 7.68 -19.12
N ALA A 199 -8.53 8.02 -18.31
CA ALA A 199 -9.87 8.35 -18.77
C ALA A 199 -9.87 9.53 -19.77
N ASP A 200 -9.10 10.58 -19.52
CA ASP A 200 -9.02 11.74 -20.40
C ASP A 200 -8.39 11.40 -21.77
N HIS A 201 -7.47 10.42 -21.83
CA HIS A 201 -6.78 10.01 -23.06
C HIS A 201 -7.48 8.87 -23.81
N CYS A 202 -8.12 7.94 -23.08
CA CYS A 202 -8.64 6.68 -23.59
C CYS A 202 -10.16 6.55 -23.47
N HIS A 203 -10.85 7.54 -22.87
CA HIS A 203 -12.28 7.55 -22.57
C HIS A 203 -12.75 6.46 -21.59
N ASP A 204 -11.80 5.79 -20.94
CA ASP A 204 -11.98 4.77 -19.92
C ASP A 204 -10.79 4.87 -18.97
N GLY A 205 -11.04 4.95 -17.66
CA GLY A 205 -9.98 5.09 -16.65
C GLY A 205 -9.42 3.77 -16.13
N THR A 206 -10.01 2.63 -16.53
CA THR A 206 -9.55 1.31 -16.14
C THR A 206 -8.18 1.02 -16.73
N CYS A 207 -7.26 0.58 -15.88
CA CYS A 207 -5.91 0.24 -16.30
C CYS A 207 -5.24 -0.76 -15.35
N SER A 208 -4.33 -1.54 -15.92
CA SER A 208 -3.47 -2.48 -15.20
C SER A 208 -2.01 -2.23 -15.57
N ALA A 209 -1.15 -2.11 -14.56
CA ALA A 209 0.28 -2.06 -14.78
C ALA A 209 0.80 -3.47 -15.08
N LYS A 210 1.56 -3.61 -16.18
CA LYS A 210 2.10 -4.90 -16.61
C LYS A 210 3.54 -5.08 -16.14
N ARG A 211 4.39 -4.07 -16.38
CA ARG A 211 5.82 -4.10 -16.05
C ARG A 211 6.47 -2.75 -16.32
N TRP A 212 7.72 -2.61 -15.87
CA TRP A 212 8.65 -1.65 -16.44
C TRP A 212 9.41 -2.30 -17.60
N THR A 213 9.47 -1.60 -18.72
CA THR A 213 10.23 -2.04 -19.91
C THR A 213 11.74 -1.79 -19.74
N ASP A 214 12.56 -2.40 -20.58
CA ASP A 214 14.03 -2.22 -20.58
C ASP A 214 14.45 -0.75 -20.81
N ASN A 215 13.58 0.04 -21.44
CA ASN A 215 13.76 1.48 -21.65
C ASN A 215 13.21 2.33 -20.49
N ASN A 216 12.89 1.72 -19.35
CA ASN A 216 12.33 2.36 -18.16
C ASN A 216 10.98 3.06 -18.37
N LEU A 217 10.19 2.58 -19.33
CA LEU A 217 8.80 3.01 -19.50
C LEU A 217 7.87 2.06 -18.73
N LEU A 218 6.85 2.60 -18.09
CA LEU A 218 5.77 1.85 -17.48
C LEU A 218 4.79 1.39 -18.58
N GLU A 219 4.68 0.08 -18.76
CA GLU A 219 3.73 -0.54 -19.69
C GLU A 219 2.38 -0.72 -18.98
N LEU A 220 1.35 -0.09 -19.52
CA LEU A 220 -0.02 -0.18 -19.02
C LEU A 220 -0.92 -0.83 -20.07
N GLU A 221 -1.78 -1.72 -19.63
CA GLU A 221 -2.95 -2.17 -20.39
C GLU A 221 -4.16 -1.35 -19.97
N VAL A 222 -4.85 -0.74 -20.92
CA VAL A 222 -5.99 0.15 -20.70
C VAL A 222 -7.19 -0.33 -21.50
N CYS A 223 -8.40 0.02 -21.03
CA CYS A 223 -9.69 -0.37 -21.59
C CYS A 223 -9.98 -1.87 -21.48
N GLU A 224 -10.90 -2.29 -20.59
CA GLU A 224 -11.18 -3.72 -20.35
C GLU A 224 -11.74 -4.47 -21.58
N GLU A 225 -12.63 -3.85 -22.36
CA GLU A 225 -13.29 -4.51 -23.50
C GLU A 225 -12.49 -4.46 -24.80
N ASN A 226 -11.58 -3.48 -24.93
CA ASN A 226 -10.78 -3.25 -26.14
C ASN A 226 -9.34 -2.91 -25.74
N SER A 227 -8.70 -3.86 -25.05
CA SER A 227 -7.40 -3.69 -24.43
C SER A 227 -6.37 -3.08 -25.38
N LYS A 228 -5.79 -1.96 -24.98
CA LYS A 228 -4.68 -1.30 -25.66
C LYS A 228 -3.50 -1.22 -24.72
N ILE A 229 -2.30 -1.24 -25.29
CA ILE A 229 -1.07 -0.99 -24.54
C ILE A 229 -0.66 0.46 -24.74
N ILE A 230 -0.40 1.15 -23.64
CA ILE A 230 0.22 2.47 -23.62
C ILE A 230 1.48 2.43 -22.75
N TYR A 231 2.34 3.43 -22.95
CA TYR A 231 3.59 3.54 -22.23
C TYR A 231 3.69 4.92 -21.59
N LEU A 232 4.06 4.97 -20.31
CA LEU A 232 4.38 6.22 -19.61
C LEU A 232 5.86 6.26 -19.26
N SER A 233 6.52 7.37 -19.60
CA SER A 233 7.89 7.63 -19.19
C SER A 233 7.96 8.07 -17.73
N ALA A 234 9.15 7.90 -17.14
CA ALA A 234 9.42 8.40 -15.80
C ALA A 234 9.19 9.92 -15.67
N GLN A 235 9.51 10.69 -16.73
CA GLN A 235 9.32 12.14 -16.73
C GLN A 235 7.83 12.52 -16.68
N GLU A 236 6.99 11.83 -17.44
CA GLU A 236 5.53 12.01 -17.38
C GLU A 236 5.01 11.67 -15.99
N ILE A 237 5.41 10.53 -15.42
CA ILE A 237 5.00 10.12 -14.07
C ILE A 237 5.43 11.15 -13.00
N ILE A 238 6.67 11.63 -13.06
CA ILE A 238 7.17 12.65 -12.13
C ILE A 238 6.41 13.96 -12.29
N ALA A 239 6.05 14.35 -13.51
CA ALA A 239 5.23 15.54 -13.73
C ALA A 239 3.86 15.37 -13.05
N LEU A 240 3.22 14.20 -13.21
CA LEU A 240 1.94 13.87 -12.59
C LEU A 240 1.98 13.90 -11.06
N LEU A 241 3.04 13.35 -10.45
CA LEU A 241 3.25 13.35 -9.00
C LEU A 241 3.45 14.75 -8.41
N ASN A 242 3.82 15.74 -9.24
CA ASN A 242 3.98 17.13 -8.83
C ASN A 242 2.76 18.00 -9.18
N LEU A 243 1.73 17.45 -9.84
CA LEU A 243 0.46 18.14 -10.05
C LEU A 243 -0.33 18.20 -8.74
N LYS A 244 -0.67 19.43 -8.34
CA LYS A 244 -1.54 19.73 -7.21
C LYS A 244 -2.96 19.28 -7.48
#